data_AF-A0A2N2SFS2-F1
#
_entry.id   AF-A0A2N2SFS2-F1
#
_cell.length_a   1.000
_cell.length_b   1.000
_cell.length_c   1.000
_cell.angle_alpha   90.00
_cell.angle_beta   90.00
_cell.angle_gamma   90.00
#
_symmetry.space_group_name_H-M   'P 1'
#
loop_
_entity.id
_entity.type
_entity.pdbx_description
1 polymer ?
#
loop_
_entity_poly.entity_id
_entity_poly.type
_entity_poly.pdbx_seq_one_letter_code
_entity_poly.pdbx_strand_id
1 'polypeptide(L)'
;MNGGAYGLWSLVAINSTIFVLFAFSFFKPQSARDWRTLGMFSAFLLALFTEMYGFPLTIYLLSGWLGQNFPGIDFLAHDSGHLLEMMFGSQSNPHFGPFHLVSTVFIGGGFWLL
;
A
#
# COMPACT_ATOMS: atom_id res chain seq x y z
N MET A 1 22.40 7.41 8.11
CA MET A 1 22.29 7.15 6.67
C MET A 1 20.80 7.08 6.35
N ASN A 2 20.21 8.17 5.86
CA ASN A 2 18.81 8.23 5.49
C ASN A 2 18.63 7.49 4.16
N GLY A 3 18.53 6.16 4.21
CA GLY A 3 17.96 5.43 3.08
C GLY A 3 16.51 5.87 2.99
N GLY A 4 16.16 6.62 1.95
CA GLY A 4 14.77 6.96 1.69
C GLY A 4 13.97 5.66 1.58
N ALA A 5 13.02 5.45 2.50
CA ALA A 5 12.13 4.29 2.45
C ALA A 5 11.23 4.30 1.21
N TYR A 6 11.03 5.49 0.63
CA TYR A 6 10.33 5.74 -0.61
C TYR A 6 11.29 6.28 -1.70
N GLY A 7 10.81 6.36 -2.93
CA GLY A 7 11.59 6.78 -4.11
C GLY A 7 12.37 5.65 -4.78
N LEU A 8 12.15 4.40 -4.36
CA LEU A 8 12.77 3.19 -4.89
C LEU A 8 12.09 2.73 -6.19
N TRP A 9 12.01 3.62 -7.18
CA TRP A 9 11.29 3.39 -8.45
C TRP A 9 11.80 2.19 -9.25
N SER A 10 13.09 1.86 -9.13
CA SER A 10 13.62 0.63 -9.72
C SER A 10 12.95 -0.62 -9.15
N LEU A 11 12.67 -0.65 -7.83
CA LEU A 11 11.94 -1.76 -7.20
C LEU A 11 10.48 -1.79 -7.67
N VAL A 12 9.83 -0.62 -7.82
CA VAL A 12 8.48 -0.54 -8.39
C VAL A 12 8.45 -1.19 -9.77
N ALA A 13 9.33 -0.73 -10.67
CA ALA A 13 9.37 -1.21 -12.04
C ALA A 13 9.67 -2.72 -12.11
N ILE A 14 10.72 -3.18 -11.43
CA ILE A 14 11.13 -4.59 -11.46
C ILE A 14 10.03 -5.50 -10.91
N ASN A 15 9.48 -5.19 -9.74
CA ASN A 15 8.44 -6.02 -9.14
C ASN A 15 7.17 -6.02 -10.01
N SER A 16 6.67 -4.85 -10.42
CA SER A 16 5.51 -4.77 -11.30
C SER A 16 5.71 -5.57 -12.60
N THR A 17 6.86 -5.43 -13.26
CA THR A 17 7.15 -6.18 -14.49
C THR A 17 7.17 -7.69 -14.24
N ILE A 18 7.84 -8.16 -13.20
CA ILE A 18 7.92 -9.59 -12.88
C ILE A 18 6.51 -10.16 -12.67
N PHE A 19 5.69 -9.53 -11.83
CA PHE A 19 4.35 -10.04 -11.52
C PHE A 19 3.36 -9.91 -12.68
N VAL A 20 3.44 -8.83 -13.49
CA VAL A 20 2.60 -8.68 -14.69
C VAL A 20 2.98 -9.71 -15.75
N LEU A 21 4.27 -9.94 -16.01
CA LEU A 21 4.72 -10.96 -16.96
C LEU A 21 4.37 -12.37 -16.49
N PHE A 22 4.52 -12.63 -15.19
CA PHE A 22 4.07 -13.88 -14.58
C PHE A 22 2.58 -14.09 -14.85
N ALA A 23 1.71 -13.13 -14.51
CA ALA A 23 0.28 -13.24 -14.76
C ALA A 23 -0.05 -13.39 -16.25
N PHE A 24 0.62 -12.64 -17.12
CA PHE A 24 0.46 -12.74 -18.58
C PHE A 24 0.77 -14.16 -19.09
N SER A 25 1.81 -14.80 -18.55
CA SER A 25 2.25 -16.14 -18.99
C SER A 25 1.19 -17.24 -18.76
N PHE A 26 0.33 -17.08 -17.75
CA PHE A 26 -0.76 -18.00 -17.45
C PHE A 26 -2.09 -17.54 -18.07
N PHE A 27 -2.39 -16.25 -18.01
CA PHE A 27 -3.69 -15.71 -18.40
C PHE A 27 -3.88 -15.65 -19.92
N LYS A 28 -2.82 -15.39 -20.70
CA LYS A 28 -2.79 -15.44 -22.18
C LYS A 28 -4.02 -14.78 -22.86
N PRO A 29 -4.25 -13.47 -22.69
CA PRO A 29 -5.48 -12.79 -23.13
C PRO A 29 -5.76 -12.98 -24.63
N GLN A 30 -6.98 -13.37 -25.01
CA GLN A 30 -7.38 -13.62 -26.41
C GLN A 30 -8.45 -12.65 -26.92
N SER A 31 -9.20 -12.02 -26.00
CA SER A 31 -10.27 -11.07 -26.32
C SER A 31 -10.00 -9.68 -25.75
N ALA A 32 -10.71 -8.67 -26.26
CA ALA A 32 -10.65 -7.30 -25.71
C ALA A 32 -11.01 -7.24 -24.22
N ARG A 33 -11.89 -8.13 -23.76
CA ARG A 33 -12.25 -8.24 -22.33
C ARG A 33 -11.08 -8.79 -21.52
N ASP A 34 -10.36 -9.78 -22.03
CA ASP A 34 -9.19 -10.35 -21.35
C ASP A 34 -8.10 -9.28 -21.20
N TRP A 35 -7.81 -8.53 -22.26
CA TRP A 35 -6.86 -7.41 -22.20
C TRP A 35 -7.26 -6.35 -21.17
N ARG A 36 -8.56 -6.03 -21.06
CA ARG A 36 -9.07 -5.13 -20.03
C ARG A 36 -8.87 -5.70 -18.62
N THR A 37 -9.15 -6.98 -18.41
CA THR A 37 -8.96 -7.66 -17.12
C THR A 37 -7.49 -7.66 -16.70
N LEU A 38 -6.59 -8.05 -17.61
CA LEU A 38 -5.14 -8.02 -17.36
C LEU A 38 -4.65 -6.59 -17.09
N GLY A 39 -5.18 -5.61 -17.82
CA GLY A 39 -4.87 -4.20 -17.63
C GLY A 39 -5.26 -3.72 -16.22
N MET A 40 -6.47 -4.04 -15.75
CA MET A 40 -6.92 -3.70 -14.39
C MET A 40 -6.03 -4.35 -13.32
N PHE A 41 -5.67 -5.62 -13.51
CA PHE A 41 -4.75 -6.33 -12.63
C PHE A 41 -3.36 -5.68 -12.61
N SER A 42 -2.84 -5.31 -13.78
CA SER A 42 -1.53 -4.65 -13.92
C SER A 42 -1.52 -3.26 -13.29
N ALA A 43 -2.61 -2.48 -13.44
CA ALA A 43 -2.78 -1.19 -12.79
C ALA A 43 -2.81 -1.33 -11.26
N PHE A 44 -3.50 -2.37 -10.75
CA PHE A 44 -3.47 -2.71 -9.33
C PHE A 44 -2.05 -3.02 -8.84
N LEU A 45 -1.30 -3.87 -9.55
CA LEU A 45 0.09 -4.18 -9.17
C LEU A 45 1.01 -2.96 -9.20
N LEU A 46 0.88 -2.11 -10.22
CA LEU A 46 1.62 -0.85 -10.30
C LEU A 46 1.29 0.06 -9.12
N ALA A 47 0.01 0.22 -8.77
CA ALA A 47 -0.41 1.01 -7.61
C ALA A 47 0.14 0.41 -6.30
N LEU A 48 0.04 -0.91 -6.11
CA LEU A 48 0.52 -1.61 -4.93
C LEU A 48 2.03 -1.41 -4.71
N PHE A 49 2.84 -1.63 -5.75
CA PHE A 49 4.30 -1.47 -5.62
C PHE A 49 4.71 0.00 -5.54
N THR A 50 3.97 0.90 -6.18
CA THR A 50 4.20 2.34 -6.02
C THR A 50 3.94 2.78 -4.58
N GLU A 51 2.85 2.33 -3.95
CA GLU A 51 2.55 2.60 -2.53
C GLU A 51 3.68 2.12 -1.62
N MET A 52 4.25 0.93 -1.91
CA MET A 52 5.23 0.29 -1.04
C MET A 52 6.66 0.83 -1.20
N TYR A 53 7.05 1.22 -2.42
CA TYR A 53 8.44 1.57 -2.74
C TYR A 53 8.61 2.96 -3.36
N GLY A 54 7.59 3.47 -4.06
CA GLY A 54 7.67 4.69 -4.86
C GLY A 54 7.27 5.92 -4.07
N PHE A 55 5.98 6.08 -3.83
CA PHE A 55 5.37 7.21 -3.14
C PHE A 55 4.09 6.71 -2.45
N PRO A 56 3.74 7.19 -1.23
CA PRO A 56 2.51 6.80 -0.55
C PRO A 56 1.27 7.38 -1.25
N LEU A 57 0.82 6.74 -2.33
CA LEU A 57 -0.35 7.08 -3.14
C LEU A 57 -1.62 7.22 -2.31
N THR A 58 -1.83 6.38 -1.30
CA THR A 58 -3.01 6.50 -0.41
C THR A 58 -3.01 7.85 0.29
N ILE A 59 -1.85 8.25 0.83
CA ILE A 59 -1.67 9.55 1.46
C ILE A 59 -1.78 10.67 0.43
N TYR A 60 -1.22 10.51 -0.78
CA TYR A 60 -1.36 11.49 -1.86
C TYR A 60 -2.82 11.84 -2.09
N LEU A 61 -3.65 10.80 -2.30
CA LEU A 61 -5.05 10.92 -2.64
C LEU A 61 -5.86 11.56 -1.52
N LEU A 62 -5.51 11.25 -0.26
CA LEU A 62 -6.18 11.78 0.92
C LEU A 62 -5.58 13.09 1.44
N SER A 63 -4.48 13.59 0.87
CA SER A 63 -3.69 14.70 1.41
C SER A 63 -4.51 15.97 1.65
N GLY A 64 -5.43 16.30 0.74
CA GLY A 64 -6.31 17.46 0.90
C GLY A 64 -7.24 17.34 2.12
N TRP A 65 -7.80 16.16 2.36
CA TRP A 65 -8.67 15.91 3.51
C TRP A 65 -7.85 15.79 4.81
N LEU A 66 -6.73 15.06 4.77
CA LEU A 66 -5.85 14.87 5.92
C LEU A 66 -5.26 16.21 6.41
N GLY A 67 -4.77 17.04 5.49
CA GLY A 67 -4.20 18.34 5.83
C GLY A 67 -5.22 19.33 6.42
N GLN A 68 -6.50 19.24 6.02
CA GLN A 68 -7.57 20.07 6.59
C GLN A 68 -7.98 19.63 8.00
N ASN A 69 -8.01 18.33 8.26
CA ASN A 69 -8.52 17.77 9.52
C ASN A 69 -7.44 17.57 10.60
N PHE A 70 -6.19 17.38 10.19
CA PHE A 70 -5.06 17.09 11.08
C PHE A 70 -3.87 18.02 10.81
N PRO A 71 -4.03 19.34 11.04
CA PRO A 71 -2.96 20.30 10.81
C PRO A 71 -1.76 20.03 11.74
N GLY A 72 -0.55 20.15 11.20
CA GLY A 72 0.69 19.96 11.95
C GLY A 72 1.23 18.52 11.97
N ILE A 73 0.54 17.56 11.36
CA ILE A 73 1.05 16.20 11.12
C ILE A 73 1.74 16.13 9.76
N ASP A 74 2.97 15.62 9.72
CA ASP A 74 3.67 15.31 8.48
C ASP A 74 3.30 13.90 7.97
N PHE A 75 2.21 13.80 7.21
CA PHE A 75 1.73 12.53 6.65
C PHE A 75 2.63 11.93 5.57
N LEU A 76 3.61 12.68 5.05
CA LEU A 76 4.57 12.16 4.07
C LEU A 76 5.81 11.54 4.74
N ALA A 77 5.92 11.66 6.06
CA ALA A 77 6.93 10.96 6.84
C ALA A 77 6.73 9.43 6.76
N HIS A 78 7.82 8.68 6.87
CA HIS A 78 7.80 7.21 6.82
C HIS A 78 6.86 6.57 7.86
N ASP A 79 6.81 7.14 9.06
CA ASP A 79 5.98 6.64 10.17
C ASP A 79 4.47 6.77 9.89
N SER A 80 4.09 7.54 8.87
CA SER A 80 2.69 7.71 8.46
C SER A 80 2.09 6.48 7.78
N GLY A 81 2.87 5.42 7.57
CA GLY A 81 2.35 4.08 7.27
C GLY A 81 1.37 3.57 8.35
N HIS A 82 1.44 4.11 9.57
CA HIS A 82 0.51 3.88 10.67
C HIS A 82 -0.63 4.91 10.67
N LEU A 83 -1.34 5.02 9.53
CA LEU A 83 -2.28 6.11 9.29
C LEU A 83 -3.36 6.24 10.37
N LEU A 84 -3.94 5.13 10.82
CA LEU A 84 -4.97 5.14 11.86
C LEU A 84 -4.38 5.57 13.21
N GLU A 85 -3.21 5.07 13.58
CA GLU A 85 -2.52 5.50 14.81
C GLU A 85 -2.25 7.01 14.79
N MET A 86 -1.79 7.55 13.65
CA MET A 86 -1.53 8.98 13.46
C MET A 86 -2.81 9.81 13.57
N MET A 87 -3.91 9.37 12.95
CA MET A 87 -5.21 10.06 12.99
C MET A 87 -5.83 10.08 14.40
N PHE A 88 -5.54 9.09 15.23
CA PHE A 88 -6.02 9.02 16.61
C PHE A 88 -4.99 9.52 17.64
N GLY A 89 -3.89 10.12 17.19
CA GLY A 89 -2.89 10.77 18.04
C GLY A 89 -2.05 9.81 18.89
N SER A 90 -1.98 8.53 18.52
CA SER A 90 -1.17 7.54 19.24
C SER A 90 0.32 7.73 18.90
N GLN A 91 1.11 8.21 19.87
CA GLN A 91 2.58 8.35 19.74
C GLN A 91 3.35 7.14 20.32
N SER A 92 2.66 6.06 20.68
CA SER A 92 3.27 4.82 21.20
C SER A 92 3.87 3.98 20.08
N ASN A 93 4.67 2.95 20.42
CA ASN A 93 5.16 1.97 19.46
C ASN A 93 3.99 1.40 18.63
N PRO A 94 3.94 1.67 17.31
CA PRO A 94 2.79 1.32 16.49
C PRO A 94 2.49 -0.19 16.47
N HIS A 95 3.51 -1.03 16.63
CA HIS A 95 3.34 -2.49 16.69
C HIS A 95 2.54 -2.98 17.92
N PHE A 96 2.47 -2.17 18.97
CA PHE A 96 1.65 -2.43 20.15
C PHE A 96 0.44 -1.49 20.24
N GLY A 97 0.17 -0.73 19.17
CA GLY A 97 -1.00 0.12 19.08
C GLY A 97 -2.31 -0.70 19.07
N PRO A 98 -3.42 -0.11 19.54
CA PRO A 98 -4.70 -0.80 19.59
C PRO A 98 -5.14 -1.31 18.21
N PHE A 99 -4.87 -0.57 17.13
CA PHE A 99 -5.24 -0.96 15.78
C PHE A 99 -4.42 -2.17 15.27
N HIS A 100 -3.11 -2.23 15.54
CA HIS A 100 -2.27 -3.40 15.23
C HIS A 100 -2.70 -4.66 16.01
N LEU A 101 -3.01 -4.52 17.30
CA LEU A 101 -3.48 -5.63 18.12
C LEU A 101 -4.83 -6.17 17.63
N VAL A 102 -5.78 -5.26 17.35
CA VAL A 102 -7.09 -5.63 16.81
C VAL A 102 -6.95 -6.31 15.46
N SER A 103 -6.12 -5.77 14.55
CA SER A 103 -5.82 -6.37 13.25
C SER A 103 -5.26 -7.79 13.40
N THR A 104 -4.30 -7.98 14.31
CA THR A 104 -3.68 -9.29 14.59
C THR A 104 -4.72 -10.31 15.05
N VAL A 105 -5.63 -9.92 15.94
CA VAL A 105 -6.74 -10.79 16.40
C VAL A 105 -7.67 -11.15 15.24
N PHE A 106 -8.04 -10.19 14.39
CA PHE A 106 -8.88 -10.46 13.23
C PHE A 106 -8.21 -11.41 12.23
N ILE A 107 -6.92 -11.22 11.94
CA ILE A 107 -6.16 -12.09 11.03
C ILE A 107 -6.09 -13.50 11.62
N GLY A 108 -5.65 -13.64 12.87
CA GLY A 108 -5.55 -14.94 13.55
C GLY A 108 -6.90 -15.65 13.68
N GLY A 109 -7.95 -14.91 14.05
CA GLY A 109 -9.31 -15.43 14.12
C GLY A 109 -9.86 -15.83 12.75
N GLY A 110 -9.55 -15.08 11.70
CA GLY A 110 -9.91 -15.43 10.32
C GLY A 110 -9.26 -16.74 9.87
N PHE A 111 -7.97 -16.94 10.19
CA PHE A 111 -7.30 -18.21 9.92
C PHE A 111 -7.90 -19.38 10.71
N TRP A 112 -8.36 -19.15 11.94
CA TRP A 112 -9.00 -20.19 12.75
C TRP A 112 -10.34 -20.68 12.17
N LEU A 113 -11.03 -19.85 11.38
CA LEU A 113 -12.32 -20.17 10.78
C LEU A 113 -12.22 -20.89 9.41
N LEU A 114 -11.01 -21.02 8.85
CA LEU A 114 -10.74 -21.76 7.61
C LEU A 114 -10.55 -23.27 7.88
#